data_AF-A0A497MH60-F1
#
_entry.id   AF-A0A497MH60-F1
#
_cell.length_a   1.000
_cell.length_b   1.000
_cell.length_c   1.000
_cell.angle_alpha   90.00
_cell.angle_beta   90.00
_cell.angle_gamma   90.00
#
_symmetry.space_group_name_H-M   'P 1'
#
loop_
_entity.id
_entity.type
_entity.pdbx_description
1 polymer ?
#
loop_
_entity_poly.entity_id
_entity_poly.type
_entity_poly.pdbx_seq_one_letter_code
_entity_poly.pdbx_strand_id
1 'polypeptide(L)'
;MEEPVASIACKVISVHPSYDPYGNEYVCVEFGVEAKKPPMVMSLPPNLPQEISFIVPLLSQIPKMVPQAKAYSKRLAVYFTPEEWDRIPRKYQFGDEVEIRVMKDGSLRVLIV
;
A
#
# COMPACT_ATOMS: atom_id res chain seq x y z
N MET A 1 -28.83 2.60 -9.83
CA MET A 1 -27.37 2.81 -9.85
C MET A 1 -26.76 1.44 -10.07
N GLU A 2 -26.05 1.21 -11.17
CA GLU A 2 -25.50 -0.12 -11.46
C GLU A 2 -24.47 -0.55 -10.41
N GLU A 3 -24.49 -1.83 -10.04
CA GLU A 3 -23.51 -2.42 -9.14
C GLU A 3 -22.16 -2.58 -9.84
N PRO A 4 -21.04 -2.28 -9.15
CA PRO A 4 -19.70 -2.48 -9.70
C PRO A 4 -19.38 -3.98 -9.85
N VAL A 5 -18.59 -4.32 -10.86
CA VAL A 5 -18.05 -5.67 -11.07
C VAL A 5 -17.01 -6.01 -9.98
N ALA A 6 -16.27 -5.00 -9.53
CA ALA A 6 -15.35 -5.13 -8.41
C ALA A 6 -15.35 -3.84 -7.59
N SER A 7 -15.31 -3.98 -6.27
CA SER A 7 -15.02 -2.90 -5.33
C SER A 7 -13.78 -3.24 -4.51
N ILE A 8 -12.86 -2.29 -4.41
CA ILE A 8 -11.59 -2.45 -3.70
C ILE A 8 -11.49 -1.32 -2.67
N ALA A 9 -11.67 -1.68 -1.40
CA ALA A 9 -11.36 -0.79 -0.28
C ALA A 9 -9.83 -0.64 -0.16
N CYS A 10 -9.33 0.58 -0.26
CA CYS A 10 -7.91 0.90 -0.25
C CYS A 10 -7.66 2.23 0.48
N LYS A 11 -6.39 2.63 0.57
CA LYS A 11 -5.97 3.92 1.11
C LYS A 11 -5.04 4.63 0.15
N VAL A 12 -4.97 5.95 0.25
CA VAL A 12 -3.86 6.71 -0.34
C VAL A 12 -2.59 6.38 0.43
N ILE A 13 -1.62 5.77 -0.24
CA ILE A 13 -0.36 5.31 0.36
C ILE A 13 0.81 6.22 0.04
N SER A 14 0.66 7.13 -0.92
CA SER A 14 1.68 8.11 -1.27
C SER A 14 1.08 9.26 -2.07
N VAL A 15 1.57 10.47 -1.86
CA VAL A 15 1.33 11.65 -2.71
C VAL A 15 2.68 12.35 -2.88
N HIS A 16 3.20 12.42 -4.12
CA HIS A 16 4.53 12.98 -4.37
C HIS A 16 4.68 13.56 -5.78
N PRO A 17 5.61 14.50 -6.00
CA PRO A 17 5.95 14.94 -7.34
C PRO A 17 6.59 13.79 -8.15
N SER A 18 6.35 13.79 -9.45
CA SER A 18 6.92 12.87 -10.43
C SER A 18 7.23 13.64 -11.70
N TYR A 19 8.22 13.16 -12.46
CA TYR A 19 8.68 13.82 -13.67
C TYR A 19 8.80 12.79 -14.78
N ASP A 20 8.38 13.17 -15.99
CA ASP A 20 8.64 12.35 -17.17
C ASP A 20 10.07 12.60 -17.71
N PRO A 21 10.54 11.83 -18.72
CA PRO A 21 11.87 12.02 -19.30
C PRO A 21 12.11 13.38 -19.96
N TYR A 22 11.06 14.16 -20.23
CA TYR A 22 11.15 15.50 -20.81
C TYR A 22 11.15 16.60 -19.75
N GLY A 23 11.03 16.24 -18.47
CA GLY A 23 11.00 17.17 -17.35
C GLY A 23 9.63 17.78 -17.07
N ASN A 24 8.55 17.27 -17.67
CA ASN A 24 7.20 17.71 -17.29
C ASN A 24 6.89 17.19 -15.88
N GLU A 25 6.33 18.06 -15.05
CA GLU A 25 5.98 17.77 -13.65
C GLU A 25 4.57 17.18 -13.56
N TYR A 26 4.40 16.24 -12.63
CA TYR A 26 3.13 15.63 -12.27
C TYR A 26 3.04 15.44 -10.75
N VAL A 27 1.83 15.40 -10.21
CA VAL A 27 1.54 14.91 -8.86
C VAL A 27 1.06 13.47 -8.95
N CYS A 28 1.84 12.53 -8.44
CA CYS A 28 1.50 11.12 -8.36
C CYS A 28 0.74 10.82 -7.06
N VAL A 29 -0.44 10.24 -7.18
CA VAL A 29 -1.23 9.70 -6.06
C VAL A 29 -1.27 8.18 -6.20
N GLU A 30 -0.75 7.48 -5.20
CA GLU A 30 -0.74 6.01 -5.16
C GLU A 30 -1.79 5.48 -4.18
N PHE A 31 -2.53 4.46 -4.61
CA PHE A 31 -3.56 3.79 -3.84
C PHE A 31 -3.16 2.34 -3.57
N GLY A 32 -3.36 1.86 -2.35
CA GLY A 32 -2.96 0.52 -1.95
C GLY A 32 -3.78 -0.07 -0.82
N VAL A 33 -3.69 -1.39 -0.68
CA VAL A 33 -4.29 -2.14 0.42
C VAL A 33 -3.17 -2.50 1.40
N GLU A 34 -3.41 -2.35 2.69
CA GLU A 34 -2.45 -2.76 3.72
C GLU A 34 -2.21 -4.28 3.60
N ALA A 35 -0.98 -4.66 3.32
CA ALA A 35 -0.61 -6.04 3.12
C ALA A 35 -0.66 -6.77 4.47
N LYS A 36 -1.39 -7.89 4.50
CA LYS A 36 -1.35 -8.79 5.65
C LYS A 36 0.03 -9.44 5.69
N LYS A 37 0.76 -9.23 6.78
CA LYS A 37 2.09 -9.83 6.98
C LYS A 37 1.99 -11.35 6.87
N PRO A 38 2.74 -12.01 5.96
CA PRO A 38 2.82 -13.46 5.98
C PRO A 38 3.44 -13.90 7.31
N PRO A 39 2.94 -14.99 7.94
CA PRO A 39 3.51 -15.49 9.18
C PRO A 39 5.00 -15.75 8.97
N MET A 40 5.85 -15.15 9.80
CA MET A 40 7.29 -15.40 9.73
C MET A 40 7.54 -16.83 10.22
N VAL A 41 7.78 -17.75 9.29
CA VAL A 41 8.32 -19.07 9.63
C VAL A 41 9.81 -18.86 9.86
N MET A 42 10.24 -18.92 11.13
CA MET A 42 11.66 -19.00 11.43
C MET A 42 12.15 -20.39 11.03
N SER A 43 12.82 -20.50 9.89
CA SER A 43 13.56 -21.71 9.53
C SER A 43 14.82 -21.77 10.41
N LEU A 44 14.91 -22.77 11.28
CA LEU A 44 16.13 -23.04 12.02
C LEU A 44 17.20 -23.59 11.05
N PRO A 45 18.44 -23.10 11.10
CA PRO A 45 19.52 -23.70 10.32
C PRO A 45 19.68 -25.17 10.71
N PRO A 46 19.87 -26.08 9.72
CA PRO A 46 19.89 -27.52 9.96
C PRO A 46 21.06 -27.99 10.85
N ASN A 47 22.08 -27.16 11.04
CA ASN A 47 23.31 -27.48 11.80
C ASN A 47 23.42 -26.72 13.13
N LEU A 48 22.30 -26.44 13.81
CA LEU A 48 22.35 -25.88 15.17
C LEU A 48 22.90 -26.93 16.15
N PRO A 49 23.98 -26.65 16.89
CA PRO A 49 24.44 -27.53 17.96
C PRO A 49 23.31 -27.72 18.98
N GLN A 50 23.12 -28.95 19.48
CA GLN A 50 22.05 -29.29 20.43
C GLN A 50 22.08 -28.40 21.68
N GLU A 51 23.28 -27.93 22.07
CA GLU A 51 23.52 -26.98 23.16
C GLU A 51 23.03 -25.54 22.89
N ILE A 52 22.47 -25.23 21.72
CA ILE A 52 21.92 -23.89 21.44
C ILE A 52 20.40 -23.98 21.21
N SER A 53 19.87 -25.20 21.06
CA SER A 53 18.45 -25.47 20.87
C SER A 53 17.57 -24.99 22.03
N PHE A 54 18.10 -24.98 23.26
CA PHE A 54 17.38 -24.52 24.45
C PHE A 54 17.22 -22.99 24.53
N ILE A 55 18.00 -22.21 23.79
CA ILE A 55 17.93 -20.74 23.76
C ILE A 55 16.98 -20.25 22.67
N VAL A 56 16.68 -21.08 21.66
CA VAL A 56 15.77 -20.75 20.55
C VAL A 56 14.39 -20.25 21.03
N PRO A 57 13.71 -20.88 22.01
CA PRO A 57 12.42 -20.41 22.51
C PRO A 57 12.50 -19.09 23.28
N LEU A 58 13.67 -18.73 23.82
CA LEU A 58 13.90 -17.47 24.52
C LEU A 58 14.06 -16.31 23.54
N LEU A 59 14.71 -16.55 22.40
CA LEU A 59 14.88 -15.55 21.34
C LEU A 59 13.58 -15.21 20.61
N SER A 60 12.64 -16.17 20.50
CA SER A 60 11.33 -15.93 19.87
C SER A 60 10.38 -15.09 20.72
N GLN A 61 10.65 -14.98 22.03
CA GLN A 61 9.86 -14.17 22.97
C GLN A 61 10.27 -12.70 23.01
N ILE A 62 11.44 -12.33 22.43
CA ILE A 62 11.89 -10.94 22.39
C ILE A 62 10.99 -10.20 21.38
N PRO A 63 10.11 -9.28 21.82
CA PRO A 63 9.29 -8.51 20.91
C PRO A 63 10.23 -7.66 20.06
N LYS A 64 10.19 -7.83 18.74
CA LYS A 64 10.95 -6.94 17.85
C LYS A 64 10.31 -5.55 17.95
N MET A 65 10.88 -4.68 18.80
CA MET A 65 10.49 -3.28 19.01
C MET A 65 10.81 -2.35 17.82
N VAL A 66 11.03 -2.89 16.61
CA VAL A 66 11.18 -2.07 15.42
C VAL A 66 9.78 -1.86 14.85
N PRO A 67 9.25 -0.62 14.82
CA PRO A 67 8.00 -0.35 14.12
C PRO A 67 8.21 -0.76 12.66
N GLN A 68 7.64 -1.91 12.28
CA GLN A 68 7.69 -2.34 10.90
C GLN A 68 6.80 -1.41 10.11
N ALA A 69 7.40 -0.71 9.15
CA ALA A 69 6.65 0.11 8.20
C ALA A 69 5.54 -0.76 7.59
N LYS A 70 4.31 -0.23 7.61
CA LYS A 70 3.18 -0.88 6.98
C LYS A 70 3.53 -1.14 5.52
N ALA A 71 3.49 -2.40 5.12
CA ALA A 71 3.63 -2.76 3.71
C ALA A 71 2.28 -2.59 3.03
N TYR A 72 2.28 -2.00 1.84
CA TYR A 72 1.06 -1.83 1.05
C TYR A 72 1.21 -2.52 -0.30
N SER A 73 0.17 -3.26 -0.70
CA SER A 73 0.05 -3.78 -2.07
C SER A 73 -0.58 -2.69 -2.94
N LYS A 74 0.20 -2.16 -3.89
CA LYS A 74 -0.26 -1.13 -4.84
C LYS A 74 -1.43 -1.64 -5.69
N ARG A 75 -2.45 -0.81 -5.89
CA ARG A 75 -3.66 -1.13 -6.67
C ARG A 75 -3.88 -0.18 -7.84
N LEU A 76 -3.57 1.10 -7.68
CA LEU A 76 -3.71 2.12 -8.71
C LEU A 76 -2.69 3.24 -8.43
N ALA A 77 -2.18 3.87 -9.48
CA ALA A 77 -1.45 5.13 -9.39
C ALA A 77 -2.02 6.08 -10.45
N VAL A 78 -2.27 7.33 -10.07
CA VAL A 78 -2.76 8.37 -10.98
C VAL A 78 -1.78 9.54 -10.94
N TYR A 79 -1.39 10.01 -12.11
CA TYR A 79 -0.49 11.14 -12.29
C TYR A 79 -1.32 12.30 -12.82
N PHE A 80 -1.40 13.38 -12.06
CA PHE A 80 -2.09 14.60 -12.45
C PHE A 80 -1.06 15.63 -12.90
N THR A 81 -1.34 16.36 -13.97
CA THR A 81 -0.64 17.62 -14.23
C THR A 81 -0.87 18.62 -13.08
N PRO A 82 -0.01 19.65 -12.91
CA PRO A 82 -0.23 20.68 -11.89
C PRO A 82 -1.60 21.34 -12.03
N GLU A 83 -2.04 21.61 -13.27
CA GLU A 83 -3.33 22.25 -13.55
C GLU A 83 -4.51 21.34 -13.20
N GLU A 84 -4.43 20.04 -13.51
CA GLU A 84 -5.47 19.07 -13.12
C GLU A 84 -5.52 18.93 -11.60
N TRP A 85 -4.35 18.83 -10.96
CA TRP A 85 -4.24 18.74 -9.51
C TRP A 85 -4.94 19.94 -8.86
N ASP A 86 -4.65 21.17 -9.30
CA ASP A 86 -5.22 22.41 -8.75
C ASP A 86 -6.72 22.58 -8.91
N ARG A 87 -7.30 21.90 -9.90
CA ARG A 87 -8.76 21.87 -10.08
C ARG A 87 -9.46 20.91 -9.13
N ILE A 88 -8.75 20.00 -8.46
CA ILE A 88 -9.35 19.04 -7.53
C ILE A 88 -9.78 19.79 -6.24
N PRO A 89 -11.08 19.84 -5.91
CA PRO A 89 -11.56 20.60 -4.75
C PRO A 89 -11.05 20.07 -3.41
N ARG A 90 -10.97 18.74 -3.26
CA ARG A 90 -10.36 18.06 -2.12
C ARG A 90 -9.15 17.27 -2.61
N LYS A 91 -7.96 17.81 -2.37
CA LYS A 91 -6.71 17.11 -2.65
C LYS A 91 -6.63 15.81 -1.85
N TYR A 92 -6.12 14.74 -2.47
CA TYR A 92 -5.84 13.48 -1.78
C TYR A 92 -4.75 13.68 -0.74
N GLN A 93 -4.90 13.02 0.41
CA GLN A 93 -3.94 13.03 1.50
C GLN A 93 -3.53 11.61 1.87
N PHE A 94 -2.28 11.44 2.30
CA PHE A 94 -1.80 10.15 2.80
C PHE A 94 -2.73 9.62 3.90
N GLY A 95 -3.14 8.36 3.75
CA GLY A 95 -4.04 7.68 4.70
C GLY A 95 -5.53 7.85 4.41
N ASP A 96 -5.93 8.73 3.47
CA ASP A 96 -7.33 8.84 3.03
C ASP A 96 -7.89 7.47 2.64
N GLU A 97 -9.09 7.14 3.12
CA GLU A 97 -9.78 5.91 2.75
C GLU A 97 -10.49 6.10 1.41
N VAL A 98 -10.31 5.13 0.52
CA VAL A 98 -10.74 5.24 -0.87
C VAL A 98 -11.34 3.91 -1.33
N GLU A 99 -12.44 3.98 -2.05
CA GLU A 99 -13.03 2.86 -2.74
C GLU A 99 -12.79 2.99 -4.25
N ILE A 100 -12.07 2.02 -4.82
CA ILE A 100 -11.92 1.90 -6.28
C ILE A 100 -13.01 0.96 -6.77
N ARG A 101 -13.89 1.45 -7.64
CA ARG A 101 -14.95 0.68 -8.28
C ARG A 101 -14.65 0.46 -9.75
N VAL A 102 -14.72 -0.79 -10.18
CA VAL A 102 -14.70 -1.19 -11.60
C VAL A 102 -16.13 -1.44 -12.03
N MET A 103 -16.63 -0.64 -12.96
CA MET A 103 -18.01 -0.73 -13.45
C MET A 103 -18.13 -1.74 -14.61
N LYS A 104 -19.36 -2.16 -14.94
CA LYS A 104 -19.61 -3.14 -16.03
C LYS A 104 -19.20 -2.64 -17.41
N ASP A 105 -19.25 -1.34 -17.63
CA ASP A 105 -18.81 -0.67 -18.86
C ASP A 105 -17.27 -0.54 -18.95
N GLY A 106 -16.54 -1.04 -17.94
CA GLY A 106 -15.08 -0.93 -17.85
C GLY A 106 -14.58 0.39 -17.26
N SER A 107 -15.47 1.32 -16.89
CA SER A 107 -15.06 2.57 -16.24
C SER A 107 -14.52 2.33 -14.83
N LEU A 108 -13.53 3.13 -14.43
CA LEU A 108 -12.97 3.16 -13.09
C LEU A 108 -13.48 4.40 -12.36
N ARG A 109 -13.95 4.21 -11.12
CA ARG A 109 -14.35 5.31 -10.22
C ARG A 109 -13.54 5.23 -8.94
N VAL A 110 -12.92 6.35 -8.58
CA VAL A 110 -12.15 6.50 -7.34
C VAL A 110 -12.98 7.39 -6.42
N LEU A 111 -13.45 6.83 -5.31
CA LEU A 111 -14.35 7.50 -4.37
C LEU A 111 -13.64 7.65 -3.04
N ILE A 112 -13.52 8.87 -2.53
CA ILE A 112 -13.06 9.07 -1.16
C ILE A 112 -14.22 8.74 -0.22
N VAL A 113 -13.94 7.94 0.81
CA VAL A 113 -14.90 7.49 1.83
C VAL A 113 -14.95 8.47 2.99
#